data_AF-A0A0U9HBD2-F1
#
_entry.id   AF-A0A0U9HBD2-F1
#
_cell.length_a   1.000
_cell.length_b   1.000
_cell.length_c   1.000
_cell.angle_alpha   90.00
_cell.angle_beta   90.00
_cell.angle_gamma   90.00
#
_symmetry.space_group_name_H-M   'P 1'
#
loop_
_entity.id
_entity.type
_entity.pdbx_description
1 polymer ?
#
loop_
_entity_poly.entity_id
_entity_poly.type
_entity_poly.pdbx_seq_one_letter_code
_entity_poly.pdbx_strand_id
1 'polypeptide(L)'
;MSLTTNHQLVLLLDILDEQSGECCGNVSEYQQIKRLVQSMLSENRITDTQLAQILPDIYSYGTQGENAASVPEHITANQANIEQWIGAINQFTAK
;
A
#
# COMPACT_ATOMS: atom_id res chain seq x y z
N MET A 1 1.20 17.91 12.30
CA MET A 1 0.84 18.17 10.89
C MET A 1 0.24 16.89 10.35
N SER A 2 -1.00 16.92 9.86
CA SER A 2 -1.61 15.78 9.16
C SER A 2 -0.96 15.63 7.79
N LEU A 3 -0.60 14.40 7.41
CA LEU A 3 -0.19 14.12 6.03
C LEU A 3 -1.38 14.43 5.11
N THR A 4 -1.11 15.04 3.97
CA THR A 4 -2.13 15.16 2.92
C THR A 4 -2.32 13.79 2.28
N THR A 5 -3.47 13.54 1.65
CA THR A 5 -3.72 12.28 0.94
C THR A 5 -2.62 11.96 -0.08
N ASN A 6 -2.10 12.98 -0.78
CA ASN A 6 -0.98 12.81 -1.71
C ASN A 6 0.29 12.33 -0.99
N HIS A 7 0.68 12.95 0.12
CA HIS A 7 1.84 12.48 0.89
C HIS A 7 1.67 11.05 1.43
N GLN A 8 0.44 10.66 1.79
CA GLN A 8 0.15 9.29 2.23
C GLN A 8 0.26 8.29 1.08
N LEU A 9 -0.18 8.67 -0.12
CA LEU A 9 -0.05 7.84 -1.32
C LEU A 9 1.41 7.71 -1.76
N VAL A 10 2.20 8.77 -1.69
CA VAL A 10 3.66 8.72 -1.97
C VAL A 10 4.35 7.78 -0.98
N LEU A 11 4.07 7.92 0.31
CA LEU A 11 4.68 7.04 1.31
C LEU A 11 4.23 5.57 1.15
N LEU A 12 2.96 5.34 0.78
CA LEU A 12 2.47 4.00 0.47
C LEU A 12 3.16 3.42 -0.78
N LEU A 13 3.35 4.25 -1.81
CA LEU A 13 4.06 3.88 -3.03
C LEU A 13 5.50 3.47 -2.73
N ASP A 14 6.23 4.28 -1.96
CA ASP A 14 7.63 4.00 -1.61
C ASP A 14 7.78 2.63 -0.92
N ILE A 15 6.91 2.33 0.05
CA ILE A 15 6.94 1.04 0.77
C ILE A 15 6.62 -0.13 -0.18
N LEU A 16 5.61 0.02 -1.04
CA LEU A 16 5.22 -1.04 -1.96
C LEU A 16 6.31 -1.29 -3.02
N ASP A 17 6.94 -0.22 -3.52
CA ASP A 17 8.02 -0.30 -4.50
C ASP A 17 9.25 -1.01 -3.90
N GLU A 18 9.67 -0.62 -2.69
CA GLU A 18 10.77 -1.26 -1.95
C GLU A 18 10.50 -2.75 -1.70
N GLN A 19 9.30 -3.09 -1.21
CA GLN A 19 8.93 -4.50 -1.01
C GLN A 19 8.96 -5.29 -2.32
N SER A 20 8.44 -4.73 -3.42
CA SER A 20 8.40 -5.40 -4.73
C SER A 20 9.78 -5.57 -5.36
N GLY A 21 10.69 -4.61 -5.16
CA GLY A 21 12.01 -4.60 -5.78
C GLY A 21 13.02 -5.45 -5.02
N GLU A 22 12.99 -5.41 -3.69
CA GLU A 22 13.94 -6.13 -2.85
C GLU A 22 13.41 -7.48 -2.35
N CYS A 23 12.11 -7.77 -2.57
CA CYS A 23 11.42 -8.95 -2.06
C CYS A 23 11.59 -9.13 -0.54
N CYS A 24 11.76 -8.01 0.18
CA CYS A 24 11.95 -7.98 1.61
C CYS A 24 11.06 -6.92 2.25
N GLY A 25 10.89 -7.04 3.56
CA GLY A 25 10.13 -6.08 4.34
C GLY A 25 10.05 -6.51 5.79
N ASN A 26 9.36 -5.72 6.60
CA ASN A 26 9.22 -5.99 8.03
C ASN A 26 7.79 -5.77 8.54
N VAL A 27 7.53 -6.28 9.73
CA VAL A 27 6.21 -6.17 10.39
C VAL A 27 5.78 -4.71 10.53
N SER A 28 6.72 -3.79 10.79
CA SER A 28 6.41 -2.35 10.91
C SER A 28 5.92 -1.73 9.61
N GLU A 29 6.46 -2.11 8.46
CA GLU A 29 5.99 -1.64 7.15
C GLU A 29 4.56 -2.11 6.86
N TYR A 30 4.24 -3.38 7.15
CA TYR A 30 2.87 -3.88 7.01
C TYR A 30 1.88 -3.13 7.91
N GLN A 31 2.28 -2.82 9.15
CA GLN A 31 1.50 -1.97 10.05
C GLN A 31 1.40 -0.52 9.55
N GLN A 32 2.42 -0.01 8.86
CA GLN A 32 2.41 1.32 8.27
C GLN A 32 1.47 1.39 7.07
N ILE A 33 1.49 0.39 6.18
CA ILE A 33 0.53 0.22 5.07
C ILE A 33 -0.90 0.29 5.62
N LYS A 34 -1.22 -0.53 6.65
CA LYS A 34 -2.55 -0.52 7.28
C LYS A 34 -2.95 0.85 7.80
N ARG A 35 -2.06 1.54 8.52
CA ARG A 35 -2.32 2.87 9.08
C ARG A 35 -2.57 3.92 8.00
N LEU A 36 -1.78 3.89 6.92
CA LEU A 36 -1.93 4.81 5.78
C LEU A 36 -3.27 4.58 5.09
N VAL A 37 -3.58 3.34 4.73
CA VAL A 37 -4.82 3.00 4.05
C VAL A 37 -6.04 3.31 4.91
N GLN A 38 -6.02 2.95 6.19
CA GLN A 38 -7.12 3.23 7.11
C GLN A 38 -7.36 4.74 7.25
N SER A 39 -6.30 5.55 7.37
CA SER A 39 -6.44 7.01 7.41
C SER A 39 -7.06 7.55 6.12
N MET A 40 -6.57 7.12 4.95
CA MET A 40 -7.12 7.55 3.65
C MET A 40 -8.59 7.18 3.46
N LEU A 41 -9.00 5.98 3.87
CA LEU A 41 -10.40 5.52 3.80
C LEU A 41 -11.29 6.26 4.81
N SER A 42 -10.82 6.45 6.05
CA SER A 42 -11.60 7.09 7.12
C SER A 42 -11.86 8.58 6.90
N GLU A 43 -10.96 9.26 6.19
CA GLU A 43 -11.10 10.69 5.94
C GLU A 43 -12.02 11.00 4.74
N ASN A 44 -12.55 9.96 4.06
CA ASN A 44 -13.39 10.07 2.86
C ASN A 44 -12.76 10.97 1.78
N ARG A 45 -11.42 11.07 1.77
CA ARG A 45 -10.63 11.96 0.90
C ARG A 45 -10.33 11.36 -0.47
N ILE A 46 -10.61 10.07 -0.64
CA ILE A 46 -10.42 9.36 -1.90
C ILE A 46 -11.68 9.53 -2.73
N THR A 47 -11.65 10.49 -3.66
CA THR A 47 -12.72 10.72 -4.64
C THR A 47 -12.47 9.97 -5.95
N ASP A 48 -11.25 9.49 -6.16
CA ASP A 48 -10.88 8.68 -7.31
C ASP A 48 -11.41 7.25 -7.16
N THR A 49 -12.17 6.80 -8.16
CA THR A 49 -12.84 5.50 -8.13
C THR A 49 -11.87 4.35 -8.22
N GLN A 50 -10.75 4.49 -8.95
CA GLN A 50 -9.75 3.43 -9.07
C GLN A 50 -9.00 3.25 -7.74
N LEU A 51 -8.59 4.34 -7.10
CA LEU A 51 -7.97 4.29 -5.77
C LEU A 51 -8.93 3.70 -4.72
N ALA A 52 -10.20 4.09 -4.75
CA ALA A 52 -11.20 3.57 -3.81
C ALA A 52 -11.40 2.05 -3.93
N GLN A 53 -11.18 1.46 -5.11
CA GLN A 53 -11.28 0.01 -5.31
C GLN A 53 -10.05 -0.76 -4.82
N ILE A 54 -8.84 -0.22 -4.99
CA ILE A 54 -7.61 -0.96 -4.64
C ILE A 54 -7.20 -0.81 -3.17
N LEU A 55 -7.57 0.28 -2.50
CA LEU A 55 -7.15 0.54 -1.12
C LEU A 55 -7.59 -0.57 -0.15
N PRO A 56 -8.84 -1.10 -0.19
CA PRO A 56 -9.22 -2.24 0.63
C PRO A 56 -8.33 -3.48 0.44
N ASP A 57 -7.90 -3.74 -0.78
CA ASP A 57 -7.01 -4.88 -1.09
C ASP A 57 -5.61 -4.66 -0.51
N ILE A 58 -5.08 -3.44 -0.61
CA ILE A 58 -3.80 -3.05 -0.01
C ILE A 58 -3.86 -3.16 1.53
N TYR A 59 -4.99 -2.78 2.15
CA TYR A 59 -5.19 -2.98 3.59
C TYR A 59 -5.17 -4.46 3.98
N SER A 60 -5.80 -5.31 3.17
CA SER A 60 -5.81 -6.76 3.36
C SER A 60 -4.41 -7.35 3.25
N TYR A 61 -3.64 -6.93 2.24
CA TYR A 61 -2.23 -7.29 2.07
C TYR A 61 -1.37 -6.95 3.29
N GLY A 62 -1.50 -5.72 3.82
CA GLY A 62 -0.81 -5.33 5.04
C GLY A 62 -1.22 -6.16 6.26
N THR A 63 -2.49 -6.54 6.36
CA THR A 63 -2.98 -7.38 7.47
C THR A 63 -2.46 -8.81 7.40
N GLN A 64 -2.37 -9.38 6.20
CA GLN A 64 -1.82 -10.71 5.99
C GLN A 64 -0.30 -10.72 6.21
N GLY A 65 0.42 -9.70 5.72
CA GLY A 65 1.87 -9.58 5.85
C GLY A 65 2.34 -9.44 7.30
N GLU A 66 1.57 -8.78 8.17
CA GLU A 66 1.86 -8.69 9.62
C GLU A 66 1.94 -10.07 10.29
N ASN A 67 1.20 -11.06 9.78
CA ASN A 67 1.13 -12.41 10.33
C ASN A 67 1.79 -13.46 9.42
N ALA A 68 2.46 -13.03 8.35
CA ALA A 68 3.07 -13.94 7.38
C ALA A 68 4.24 -14.70 8.03
N ALA A 69 4.26 -16.03 7.84
CA ALA A 69 5.35 -16.87 8.31
C ALA A 69 6.68 -16.58 7.59
N SER A 70 6.60 -16.14 6.33
CA SER A 70 7.73 -15.78 5.48
C SER A 70 7.40 -14.53 4.70
N VAL A 71 8.13 -13.44 4.98
CA VAL A 71 7.95 -12.15 4.31
C VAL A 71 8.26 -12.24 2.81
N PRO A 72 9.39 -12.83 2.36
CA PRO A 72 9.67 -12.95 0.94
C PRO A 72 8.63 -13.77 0.18
N GLU A 73 8.11 -14.84 0.78
CA GLU A 73 7.04 -15.64 0.17
C GLU A 73 5.73 -14.86 0.05
N HIS A 74 5.36 -14.10 1.09
CA HIS A 74 4.17 -13.24 1.06
C HIS A 74 4.25 -12.17 -0.03
N ILE A 75 5.40 -11.51 -0.16
CA ILE A 75 5.65 -10.52 -1.21
C ILE A 75 5.58 -11.18 -2.59
N THR A 76 6.33 -12.27 -2.79
CA THR A 76 6.38 -12.99 -4.08
C THR A 76 4.98 -13.46 -4.50
N ALA A 77 4.18 -13.98 -3.58
CA ALA A 77 2.82 -14.42 -3.86
C ALA A 77 1.86 -13.28 -4.24
N ASN A 78 2.17 -12.04 -3.83
CA ASN A 78 1.38 -10.85 -4.11
C ASN A 78 2.01 -9.93 -5.17
N GLN A 79 3.12 -10.31 -5.78
CA GLN A 79 3.92 -9.46 -6.68
C GLN A 79 3.08 -8.77 -7.76
N ALA A 80 2.25 -9.54 -8.47
CA ALA A 80 1.39 -8.99 -9.52
C ALA A 80 0.37 -7.96 -9.00
N ASN A 81 -0.13 -8.16 -7.77
CA ASN A 81 -1.04 -7.21 -7.13
C ASN A 81 -0.28 -5.94 -6.75
N ILE A 82 0.92 -6.07 -6.18
CA ILE A 82 1.77 -4.94 -5.78
C ILE A 82 2.09 -4.07 -6.99
N GLU A 83 2.51 -4.67 -8.10
CA GLU A 83 2.79 -3.97 -9.36
C GLU A 83 1.55 -3.24 -9.92
N GLN A 84 0.37 -3.87 -9.85
CA GLN A 84 -0.89 -3.23 -10.22
C GLN A 84 -1.19 -2.01 -9.34
N TRP A 85 -1.01 -2.14 -8.02
CA TRP A 85 -1.27 -1.05 -7.07
C TRP A 85 -0.31 0.11 -7.28
N ILE A 86 0.99 -0.17 -7.46
CA ILE A 86 2.02 0.81 -7.80
C ILE A 86 1.62 1.60 -9.05
N GLY A 87 1.19 0.90 -10.11
CA GLY A 87 0.74 1.53 -11.34
C GLY A 87 -0.45 2.47 -11.14
N ALA A 88 -1.46 2.03 -10.36
CA ALA A 88 -2.65 2.82 -10.07
C ALA A 88 -2.34 4.05 -9.19
N ILE A 89 -1.48 3.90 -8.17
CA ILE A 89 -1.07 5.00 -7.30
C ILE A 89 -0.25 6.03 -8.09
N ASN A 90 0.70 5.58 -8.92
CA ASN A 90 1.51 6.46 -9.78
C ASN A 90 0.66 7.31 -10.73
N GLN A 91 -0.41 6.77 -11.30
CA GLN A 91 -1.33 7.54 -12.16
C GLN A 91 -2.03 8.68 -11.43
N PHE A 92 -2.18 8.57 -10.11
CA PHE A 92 -2.78 9.62 -9.28
C PHE A 92 -1.75 10.62 -8.77
N THR A 93 -0.55 10.17 -8.37
CA THR A 93 0.51 11.03 -7.82
C THR A 93 1.28 11.81 -8.90
N ALA A 94 1.32 11.30 -10.14
CA ALA A 94 1.96 11.99 -11.27
C ALA A 94 1.07 13.08 -11.93
N LYS A 95 -0.17 13.25 -11.48
CA LYS A 95 -1.07 14.34 -11.88
C LYS A 95 -0.85 15.58 -11.02
#